data_AF-A0A353F078-F1
#
_entry.id   AF-A0A353F078-F1
#
_cell.length_a   1.000
_cell.length_b   1.000
_cell.length_c   1.000
_cell.angle_alpha   90.00
_cell.angle_beta   90.00
_cell.angle_gamma   90.00
#
_symmetry.space_group_name_H-M   'P 1'
#
loop_
_entity.id
_entity.type
_entity.pdbx_description
1 polymer ?
#
loop_
_entity_poly.entity_id
_entity_poly.type
_entity_poly.pdbx_seq_one_letter_code
_entity_poly.pdbx_strand_id
1 'polypeptide(L)'
;MAKVSDVLICKTCGAVLKPVGDAKTARCEYCFNEWDIVREEALTEKQIENAARAGVEKGVEAKRGLAVDAAVNAFLASDLRTAMSSAGEVHAKTADCPEAEFILGFCAYVGQSASTAGMDRFFTKFHPSELTDAQKSNLRRMFLKFPRNLAGYELQTVRFVREMSGGDAKALCDFVDAFSPYIIKKRESARFLDREMCDFYRELAGECSIPKTCYALVGAMKTLPESPFAGDSFGLRTRAQNFRRDFMNPVGDIVSGIRDSARREQLTGMYRETVSEFERRLR
;
A
#
# COMPACT_ATOMS: atom_id res chain seq x y z
N MET A 1 32.03 -48.95 -13.85
CA MET A 1 31.30 -47.87 -14.55
C MET A 1 29.91 -47.81 -13.94
N ALA A 2 29.58 -46.73 -13.23
CA ALA A 2 28.29 -46.56 -12.57
C ALA A 2 27.19 -46.38 -13.64
N LYS A 3 26.12 -47.18 -13.55
CA LYS A 3 24.93 -46.99 -14.39
C LYS A 3 24.28 -45.66 -14.00
N VAL A 4 23.99 -44.82 -15.00
CA VAL A 4 23.20 -43.60 -14.84
C VAL A 4 21.89 -44.00 -14.15
N SER A 5 21.72 -43.60 -12.89
CA SER A 5 20.53 -43.87 -12.10
C SER A 5 19.34 -43.13 -12.71
N ASP A 6 18.19 -43.79 -12.85
CA ASP A 6 16.93 -43.22 -13.33
C ASP A 6 16.55 -41.99 -12.49
N VAL A 7 16.91 -40.78 -12.96
CA VAL A 7 16.58 -39.53 -12.27
C VAL A 7 15.12 -39.19 -12.57
N LEU A 8 14.27 -39.26 -11.54
CA LEU A 8 12.86 -38.89 -11.64
C LEU A 8 12.72 -37.37 -11.59
N ILE A 9 11.89 -36.79 -12.46
CA ILE A 9 11.66 -35.35 -12.55
C ILE A 9 10.16 -35.07 -12.44
N CYS A 10 9.78 -34.09 -11.63
CA CYS A 10 8.39 -33.69 -11.48
C CYS A 10 7.88 -33.04 -12.78
N LYS A 11 6.83 -33.60 -13.39
CA LYS A 11 6.25 -33.07 -14.65
C LYS A 11 5.62 -31.67 -14.49
N THR A 12 5.23 -31.26 -13.27
CA THR A 12 4.69 -29.90 -13.03
C THR A 12 5.78 -28.86 -12.80
N CYS A 13 6.80 -29.15 -11.99
CA CYS A 13 7.76 -28.13 -11.57
C CYS A 13 9.19 -28.34 -12.10
N GLY A 14 9.53 -29.52 -12.63
CA GLY A 14 10.88 -29.83 -13.14
C GLY A 14 11.88 -30.19 -12.04
N ALA A 15 11.47 -30.26 -10.77
CA ALA A 15 12.37 -30.65 -9.69
C ALA A 15 12.74 -32.14 -9.76
N VAL A 16 13.99 -32.47 -9.41
CA VAL A 16 14.43 -33.85 -9.22
C VAL A 16 13.71 -34.45 -8.02
N LEU A 17 12.98 -35.54 -8.28
CA LEU A 17 12.23 -36.28 -7.30
C LEU A 17 13.15 -37.29 -6.60
N LYS A 18 13.04 -37.39 -5.27
CA LYS A 18 13.62 -38.50 -4.53
C LYS A 18 12.62 -39.66 -4.54
N PRO A 19 13.04 -40.90 -4.88
CA PRO A 19 12.17 -42.05 -4.76
C PRO A 19 11.78 -42.25 -3.29
N VAL A 20 10.50 -42.53 -3.05
CA VAL A 20 9.94 -42.81 -1.71
C VAL A 20 9.63 -44.30 -1.63
N GLY A 21 10.37 -45.05 -0.81
CA GLY A 21 10.12 -46.47 -0.55
C GLY A 21 10.11 -47.36 -1.80
N ASP A 22 9.22 -48.35 -1.82
CA ASP A 22 9.13 -49.41 -2.85
C ASP A 22 8.39 -48.95 -4.14
N ALA A 23 8.91 -47.86 -4.72
CA ALA A 23 8.95 -47.55 -6.16
C ALA A 23 7.67 -47.77 -7.01
N LYS A 24 6.57 -47.08 -6.68
CA LYS A 24 5.45 -46.85 -7.63
C LYS A 24 5.02 -45.39 -7.74
N THR A 25 5.23 -44.60 -6.69
CA THR A 25 4.87 -43.19 -6.67
C THR A 25 6.04 -42.33 -6.19
N ALA A 26 6.11 -41.10 -6.66
CA ALA A 26 7.08 -40.10 -6.21
C ALA A 26 6.35 -38.80 -5.87
N ARG A 27 6.69 -38.21 -4.72
CA ARG A 27 6.12 -36.94 -4.27
C ARG A 27 7.13 -35.82 -4.42
N CYS A 28 6.70 -34.71 -5.01
CA CYS A 28 7.55 -33.54 -5.14
C CYS A 28 7.60 -32.74 -3.83
N GLU A 29 8.80 -32.52 -3.27
CA GLU A 29 8.98 -31.70 -2.06
C GLU A 29 8.68 -30.20 -2.29
N TYR A 30 8.59 -29.75 -3.55
CA TYR A 30 8.39 -28.34 -3.91
C TYR A 30 6.94 -27.99 -4.25
N CYS A 31 6.23 -28.88 -4.95
CA CYS A 31 4.84 -28.63 -5.34
C CYS A 31 3.85 -29.62 -4.71
N PHE A 32 4.33 -30.53 -3.86
CA PHE A 32 3.55 -31.53 -3.10
C PHE A 32 2.70 -32.51 -3.91
N ASN A 33 2.71 -32.43 -5.25
CA ASN A 33 2.04 -33.37 -6.15
C ASN A 33 2.69 -34.75 -6.14
N GLU A 34 1.86 -35.78 -6.20
CA GLU A 34 2.23 -37.19 -6.33
C GLU A 34 2.11 -37.65 -7.78
N TRP A 35 3.07 -38.46 -8.22
CA TRP A 35 3.16 -38.97 -9.59
C TRP A 35 3.39 -40.47 -9.60
N ASP A 36 2.70 -41.17 -10.49
CA ASP A 36 3.04 -42.55 -10.83
C ASP A 36 4.34 -42.58 -11.64
N ILE A 37 5.26 -43.47 -11.25
CA ILE A 37 6.56 -43.61 -11.92
C ILE A 37 6.36 -44.45 -13.20
N VAL A 38 6.21 -43.79 -14.35
CA VAL A 38 6.19 -44.43 -15.67
C VAL A 38 7.59 -44.32 -16.28
N ARG A 39 8.18 -45.46 -16.67
CA ARG A 39 9.50 -45.49 -17.35
C ARG A 39 9.34 -44.97 -18.78
N GLU A 40 9.67 -43.70 -19.00
CA GLU A 40 9.86 -43.11 -20.33
C GLU A 40 11.35 -42.82 -20.59
N GLU A 41 11.69 -42.63 -21.87
CA GLU A 41 13.04 -42.60 -22.47
C GLU A 41 14.13 -41.92 -21.63
N ALA A 42 15.35 -42.47 -21.72
CA ALA A 42 16.52 -41.99 -21.01
C ALA A 42 16.84 -40.53 -21.40
N LEU A 43 16.70 -39.62 -20.43
CA LEU A 43 17.12 -38.23 -20.56
C LEU A 43 18.65 -38.13 -20.69
N THR A 44 19.11 -37.19 -21.50
CA THR A 44 20.54 -36.88 -21.58
C THR A 44 21.02 -36.20 -20.28
N GLU A 45 22.29 -36.36 -19.93
CA GLU A 45 22.93 -35.76 -18.74
C GLU A 45 22.70 -34.23 -18.67
N LYS A 46 22.76 -33.55 -19.82
CA LYS A 46 22.48 -32.11 -19.95
C LYS A 46 21.01 -31.74 -19.65
N GLN A 47 20.05 -32.60 -19.98
CA GLN A 47 18.64 -32.39 -19.65
C GLN A 47 18.38 -32.56 -18.14
N ILE A 48 19.07 -33.52 -17.52
CA ILE A 48 19.02 -33.76 -16.08
C ILE A 48 19.60 -32.57 -15.30
N GLU A 49 20.77 -32.07 -15.71
CA GLU A 49 21.40 -30.89 -15.11
C GLU A 49 20.53 -29.63 -15.23
N ASN A 50 19.96 -29.38 -16.41
CA ASN A 50 19.09 -28.23 -16.63
C ASN A 50 17.80 -28.30 -15.79
N ALA A 51 17.20 -29.49 -15.67
CA ALA A 51 16.01 -29.68 -14.83
C ALA A 51 16.34 -29.53 -13.33
N ALA A 52 17.47 -30.08 -12.88
CA ALA A 52 17.93 -29.92 -11.51
C ALA A 52 18.15 -28.44 -11.16
N ARG A 53 18.79 -27.68 -12.07
CA ARG A 53 19.01 -26.23 -11.91
C ARG A 53 17.69 -25.45 -11.85
N ALA A 54 16.76 -25.72 -12.77
CA ALA A 54 15.44 -25.09 -12.77
C ALA A 54 14.63 -25.42 -11.50
N GLY A 55 14.75 -26.65 -10.98
CA GLY A 55 14.11 -27.06 -9.73
C GLY A 55 14.69 -26.34 -8.51
N VAL A 56 16.01 -26.15 -8.45
CA VAL A 56 16.67 -25.37 -7.40
C VAL A 56 16.23 -23.90 -7.47
N GLU A 57 16.21 -23.30 -8.66
CA GLU A 57 15.78 -21.91 -8.87
C GLU A 57 14.33 -21.69 -8.40
N LYS A 58 13.39 -22.57 -8.80
CA LYS A 58 12.00 -22.53 -8.31
C LYS A 58 11.88 -22.74 -6.80
N GLY A 59 12.70 -23.63 -6.23
CA GLY A 59 12.74 -23.86 -4.78
C GLY A 59 13.22 -22.63 -3.99
N VAL A 60 14.18 -21.89 -4.54
CA VAL A 60 14.67 -20.62 -3.98
C VAL A 60 13.60 -19.54 -4.09
N GLU A 61 12.91 -19.42 -5.22
CA GLU A 61 11.80 -18.48 -5.41
C GLU A 61 10.63 -18.75 -4.45
N ALA A 62 10.25 -20.02 -4.26
CA ALA A 62 9.20 -20.39 -3.30
C ALA A 62 9.57 -20.02 -1.86
N LYS A 63 10.80 -20.30 -1.44
CA LYS A 63 11.31 -19.89 -0.12
C LYS A 63 11.35 -18.37 0.04
N ARG A 64 11.68 -17.64 -1.03
CA ARG A 64 11.65 -16.18 -1.05
C ARG A 64 10.22 -15.64 -0.89
N GLY A 65 9.26 -16.20 -1.61
CA GLY A 65 7.84 -15.83 -1.48
C GLY A 65 7.33 -16.01 -0.04
N LEU A 66 7.66 -17.16 0.58
CA LEU A 66 7.31 -17.44 1.98
C LEU A 66 7.90 -16.42 2.97
N ALA A 67 9.15 -15.99 2.75
CA ALA A 67 9.80 -15.00 3.60
C ALA A 67 9.17 -13.60 3.45
N VAL A 68 8.78 -13.21 2.23
CA VAL A 68 8.03 -11.97 1.97
C VAL A 68 6.68 -12.01 2.67
N ASP A 69 5.93 -13.11 2.51
CA ASP A 69 4.62 -13.27 3.15
C ASP A 69 4.72 -13.24 4.68
N ALA A 70 5.77 -13.84 5.25
CA ALA A 70 6.02 -13.76 6.68
C ALA A 70 6.27 -12.31 7.15
N ALA A 71 7.06 -11.54 6.41
CA ALA A 71 7.33 -10.13 6.72
C ALA A 71 6.05 -9.27 6.62
N VAL A 72 5.28 -9.43 5.54
CA VAL A 72 4.02 -8.72 5.33
C VAL A 72 3.00 -9.09 6.41
N ASN A 73 2.83 -10.38 6.71
CA ASN A 73 1.87 -10.82 7.72
C ASN A 73 2.26 -10.32 9.13
N ALA A 74 3.54 -10.33 9.49
CA ALA A 74 4.01 -9.75 10.74
C ALA A 74 3.72 -8.25 10.81
N PHE A 75 3.97 -7.51 9.72
CA PHE A 75 3.66 -6.08 9.63
C PHE A 75 2.16 -5.81 9.84
N LEU A 76 1.32 -6.57 9.15
CA LEU A 76 -0.14 -6.47 9.26
C LEU A 76 -0.66 -6.93 10.63
N ALA A 77 0.07 -7.79 11.34
CA ALA A 77 -0.20 -8.17 12.73
C ALA A 77 0.32 -7.13 13.76
N SER A 78 0.93 -6.03 13.31
CA SER A 78 1.59 -5.03 14.15
C SER A 78 2.83 -5.54 14.91
N ASP A 79 3.38 -6.70 14.53
CA ASP A 79 4.66 -7.18 15.05
C ASP A 79 5.81 -6.60 14.21
N LEU A 80 6.14 -5.34 14.48
CA LEU A 80 7.15 -4.59 13.72
C LEU A 80 8.57 -5.16 13.90
N ARG A 81 8.85 -5.84 15.02
CA ARG A 81 10.16 -6.46 15.26
C ARG A 81 10.36 -7.65 14.33
N THR A 82 9.39 -8.56 14.30
CA THR A 82 9.43 -9.72 13.40
C THR A 82 9.36 -9.28 11.95
N ALA A 83 8.51 -8.30 11.62
CA ALA A 83 8.43 -7.74 10.27
C ALA A 83 9.77 -7.19 9.79
N MET A 84 10.46 -6.41 10.63
CA MET A 84 11.77 -5.84 10.31
C MET A 84 12.85 -6.91 10.15
N SER A 85 12.87 -7.92 11.02
CA SER A 85 13.82 -9.04 10.92
C SER A 85 13.63 -9.81 9.61
N SER A 86 12.39 -10.21 9.31
CA SER A 86 12.05 -10.96 8.08
C SER A 86 12.29 -10.12 6.82
N ALA A 87 11.93 -8.84 6.84
CA ALA A 87 12.20 -7.93 5.73
C ALA A 87 13.70 -7.73 5.50
N GLY A 88 14.51 -7.65 6.56
CA GLY A 88 15.97 -7.57 6.45
C GLY A 88 16.58 -8.79 5.79
N GLU A 89 16.10 -10.00 6.14
CA GLU A 89 16.54 -11.23 5.47
C GLU A 89 16.16 -11.29 4.00
N VAL A 90 14.94 -10.85 3.66
CA VAL A 90 14.50 -10.73 2.27
C VAL A 90 15.37 -9.74 1.51
N HIS A 91 15.62 -8.56 2.09
CA HIS A 91 16.40 -7.50 1.45
C HIS A 91 17.86 -7.92 1.22
N ALA A 92 18.48 -8.62 2.17
CA ALA A 92 19.85 -9.14 2.02
C ALA A 92 19.99 -10.18 0.89
N LYS A 93 18.92 -10.93 0.62
CA LYS A 93 18.88 -11.96 -0.44
C LYS A 93 18.32 -11.41 -1.76
N THR A 94 17.62 -10.28 -1.72
CA THR A 94 17.05 -9.64 -2.88
C THR A 94 16.91 -8.14 -2.70
N ALA A 95 17.72 -7.39 -3.45
CA ALA A 95 17.75 -5.94 -3.42
C ALA A 95 16.44 -5.27 -3.88
N ASP A 96 15.59 -5.97 -4.64
CA ASP A 96 14.40 -5.41 -5.29
C ASP A 96 13.10 -6.09 -4.82
N CYS A 97 12.81 -5.98 -3.52
CA CYS A 97 11.51 -6.35 -2.96
C CYS A 97 10.83 -5.11 -2.36
N PRO A 98 9.75 -4.60 -3.00
CA PRO A 98 9.10 -3.36 -2.57
C PRO A 98 8.45 -3.48 -1.19
N GLU A 99 7.89 -4.64 -0.84
CA GLU A 99 7.31 -4.86 0.49
C GLU A 99 8.38 -4.82 1.58
N ALA A 100 9.52 -5.49 1.36
CA ALA A 100 10.62 -5.48 2.32
C ALA A 100 11.20 -4.07 2.49
N GLU A 101 11.42 -3.35 1.38
CA GLU A 101 11.93 -1.97 1.44
C GLU A 101 10.96 -1.06 2.20
N PHE A 102 9.66 -1.17 1.93
CA PHE A 102 8.65 -0.38 2.63
C PHE A 102 8.64 -0.70 4.13
N ILE A 103 8.71 -1.97 4.54
CA ILE A 103 8.75 -2.36 5.96
C ILE A 103 9.96 -1.75 6.66
N LEU A 104 11.15 -1.89 6.05
CA LEU A 104 12.39 -1.38 6.63
C LEU A 104 12.36 0.16 6.73
N GLY A 105 11.92 0.83 5.66
CA GLY A 105 11.74 2.28 5.64
C GLY A 105 10.72 2.76 6.67
N PHE A 106 9.57 2.11 6.75
CA PHE A 106 8.50 2.45 7.70
C PHE A 106 8.95 2.27 9.14
N CYS A 107 9.59 1.15 9.47
CA CYS A 107 10.08 0.87 10.82
C CYS A 107 11.16 1.88 11.24
N ALA A 108 12.03 2.31 10.33
CA ALA A 108 13.02 3.36 10.61
C ALA A 108 12.37 4.74 10.80
N TYR A 109 11.33 5.05 10.02
CA TYR A 109 10.62 6.32 10.09
C TYR A 109 9.75 6.44 11.36
N VAL A 110 9.10 5.36 11.80
CA VAL A 110 8.28 5.36 13.03
C VAL A 110 9.11 5.06 14.28
N GLY A 111 10.25 4.42 14.12
CA GLY A 111 11.16 4.07 15.21
C GLY A 111 11.94 5.26 15.78
N GLN A 112 12.90 4.95 16.65
CA GLN A 112 13.64 5.97 17.40
C GLN A 112 14.50 6.91 16.53
N SER A 113 14.90 6.45 15.34
CA SER A 113 15.71 7.27 14.44
C SER A 113 14.91 8.32 13.66
N ALA A 114 13.57 8.18 13.60
CA ALA A 114 12.67 9.05 12.84
C ALA A 114 13.16 9.35 11.40
N SER A 115 13.87 8.40 10.79
CA SER A 115 14.58 8.63 9.54
C SER A 115 13.64 8.52 8.35
N THR A 116 13.60 9.56 7.52
CA THR A 116 12.79 9.60 6.29
C THR A 116 13.45 8.87 5.13
N ALA A 117 14.77 8.70 5.16
CA ALA A 117 15.56 8.24 4.02
C ALA A 117 15.10 6.90 3.42
N GLY A 118 14.63 5.97 4.26
CA GLY A 118 14.11 4.68 3.78
C GLY A 118 12.76 4.80 3.07
N MET A 119 11.88 5.65 3.59
CA MET A 119 10.58 5.92 2.97
C MET A 119 10.73 6.71 1.66
N ASP A 120 11.59 7.74 1.66
CA ASP A 120 11.93 8.53 0.47
C ASP A 120 12.51 7.65 -0.64
N ARG A 121 13.44 6.75 -0.26
CA ARG A 121 14.02 5.77 -1.18
C ARG A 121 12.97 4.82 -1.74
N PHE A 122 12.03 4.31 -0.93
CA PHE A 122 10.96 3.44 -1.41
C PHE A 122 10.13 4.11 -2.51
N PHE A 123 9.62 5.32 -2.27
CA PHE A 123 8.78 6.04 -3.23
C PHE A 123 9.53 6.51 -4.47
N THR A 124 10.85 6.67 -4.40
CA THR A 124 11.68 7.05 -5.55
C THR A 124 12.13 5.83 -6.36
N LYS A 125 12.40 4.70 -5.70
CA LYS A 125 12.99 3.51 -6.33
C LYS A 125 11.96 2.68 -7.10
N PHE A 126 10.76 2.50 -6.55
CA PHE A 126 9.77 1.59 -7.12
C PHE A 126 8.72 2.35 -7.93
N HIS A 127 8.53 1.97 -9.19
CA HIS A 127 7.46 2.52 -10.01
C HIS A 127 6.20 1.64 -9.92
N PRO A 128 5.02 2.18 -9.57
CA PRO A 128 3.77 1.40 -9.42
C PRO A 128 3.40 0.49 -10.60
N SER A 129 3.74 0.90 -11.82
CA SER A 129 3.46 0.15 -13.05
C SER A 129 4.27 -1.14 -13.21
N GLU A 130 5.43 -1.23 -12.55
CA GLU A 130 6.34 -2.37 -12.64
C GLU A 130 6.02 -3.46 -11.60
N LEU A 131 5.12 -3.17 -10.68
CA LEU A 131 4.75 -4.09 -9.60
C LEU A 131 3.78 -5.15 -10.10
N THR A 132 3.99 -6.37 -9.60
CA THR A 132 3.03 -7.48 -9.76
C THR A 132 1.75 -7.20 -8.97
N ASP A 133 0.63 -7.83 -9.34
CA ASP A 133 -0.64 -7.63 -8.65
C ASP A 133 -0.59 -8.06 -7.17
N ALA A 134 0.19 -9.10 -6.86
CA ALA A 134 0.43 -9.53 -5.49
C ALA A 134 1.12 -8.43 -4.66
N GLN A 135 2.16 -7.80 -5.22
CA GLN A 135 2.87 -6.69 -4.58
C GLN A 135 1.96 -5.48 -4.38
N LYS A 136 1.19 -5.10 -5.39
CA LYS A 136 0.20 -4.01 -5.29
C LYS A 136 -0.82 -4.28 -4.20
N SER A 137 -1.33 -5.51 -4.12
CA SER A 137 -2.29 -5.94 -3.09
C SER A 137 -1.69 -5.85 -1.68
N ASN A 138 -0.47 -6.36 -1.50
CA ASN A 138 0.24 -6.31 -0.22
C ASN A 138 0.51 -4.86 0.22
N LEU A 139 1.06 -4.02 -0.65
CA LEU A 139 1.35 -2.62 -0.35
C LEU A 139 0.08 -1.84 0.03
N ARG A 140 -1.03 -2.02 -0.69
CA ARG A 140 -2.32 -1.38 -0.32
C ARG A 140 -2.73 -1.76 1.11
N ARG A 141 -2.66 -3.04 1.46
CA ARG A 141 -2.99 -3.52 2.83
C ARG A 141 -2.05 -2.93 3.87
N MET A 142 -0.77 -2.82 3.55
CA MET A 142 0.25 -2.27 4.45
C MET A 142 0.07 -0.76 4.67
N PHE A 143 -0.23 0.01 3.62
CA PHE A 143 -0.53 1.44 3.75
C PHE A 143 -1.76 1.68 4.64
N LEU A 144 -2.81 0.88 4.47
CA LEU A 144 -4.03 0.97 5.29
C LEU A 144 -3.85 0.51 6.74
N LYS A 145 -2.75 -0.18 7.07
CA LYS A 145 -2.51 -0.68 8.43
C LYS A 145 -2.12 0.43 9.40
N PHE A 146 -1.32 1.39 8.96
CA PHE A 146 -0.82 2.49 9.81
C PHE A 146 -1.01 3.88 9.19
N PRO A 147 -2.25 4.28 8.84
CA PRO A 147 -2.52 5.53 8.14
C PRO A 147 -2.03 6.76 8.91
N ARG A 148 -2.18 6.80 10.25
CA ARG A 148 -1.69 7.94 11.06
C ARG A 148 -0.18 8.12 10.95
N ASN A 149 0.58 7.03 10.94
CA ASN A 149 2.03 7.13 10.81
C ASN A 149 2.40 7.68 9.43
N LEU A 150 1.65 7.33 8.39
CA LEU A 150 1.86 7.82 7.03
C LEU A 150 1.32 9.23 6.75
N ALA A 151 0.91 10.01 7.76
CA ALA A 151 0.40 11.37 7.55
C ALA A 151 1.41 12.30 6.84
N GLY A 152 2.71 12.12 7.07
CA GLY A 152 3.77 12.86 6.36
C GLY A 152 3.98 12.42 4.91
N TYR A 153 3.46 11.25 4.53
CA TYR A 153 3.58 10.65 3.19
C TYR A 153 2.22 10.46 2.51
N GLU A 154 1.18 11.18 2.96
CA GLU A 154 -0.19 10.98 2.46
C GLU A 154 -0.27 11.18 0.95
N LEU A 155 0.29 12.28 0.45
CA LEU A 155 0.32 12.62 -0.96
C LEU A 155 1.06 11.55 -1.79
N GLN A 156 2.25 11.15 -1.36
CA GLN A 156 3.07 10.13 -2.02
C GLN A 156 2.35 8.79 -2.04
N THR A 157 1.76 8.37 -0.92
CA THR A 157 1.03 7.11 -0.78
C THR A 157 -0.17 7.06 -1.73
N VAL A 158 -0.97 8.13 -1.75
CA VAL A 158 -2.17 8.16 -2.59
C VAL A 158 -1.82 8.28 -4.07
N ARG A 159 -0.78 9.04 -4.44
CA ARG A 159 -0.24 9.06 -5.83
C ARG A 159 0.21 7.67 -6.28
N PHE A 160 0.99 7.01 -5.42
CA PHE A 160 1.46 5.65 -5.67
C PHE A 160 0.30 4.69 -5.91
N VAL A 161 -0.77 4.79 -5.10
CA VAL A 161 -1.96 3.96 -5.25
C VAL A 161 -2.80 4.32 -6.49
N ARG A 162 -2.92 5.61 -6.84
CA ARG A 162 -3.56 6.07 -8.08
C ARG A 162 -2.95 5.38 -9.29
N GLU A 163 -1.62 5.35 -9.36
CA GLU A 163 -0.91 4.66 -10.44
C GLU A 163 -1.05 3.13 -10.35
N MET A 164 -0.97 2.53 -9.17
CA MET A 164 -1.21 1.07 -8.99
C MET A 164 -2.60 0.64 -9.43
N SER A 165 -3.60 1.53 -9.36
CA SER A 165 -4.97 1.24 -9.76
C SER A 165 -5.18 1.24 -11.26
N GLY A 166 -4.24 1.75 -12.07
CA GLY A 166 -4.26 1.61 -13.53
C GLY A 166 -5.55 2.11 -14.19
N GLY A 167 -6.21 3.11 -13.60
CA GLY A 167 -7.50 3.64 -14.07
C GLY A 167 -8.75 3.01 -13.45
N ASP A 168 -8.62 2.04 -12.54
CA ASP A 168 -9.75 1.58 -11.71
C ASP A 168 -10.13 2.65 -10.67
N ALA A 169 -11.03 3.54 -11.10
CA ALA A 169 -11.54 4.63 -10.28
C ALA A 169 -12.24 4.12 -9.01
N LYS A 170 -12.85 2.93 -9.02
CA LYS A 170 -13.54 2.40 -7.84
C LYS A 170 -12.52 1.93 -6.80
N ALA A 171 -11.54 1.13 -7.20
CA ALA A 171 -10.49 0.68 -6.30
C ALA A 171 -9.69 1.87 -5.71
N LEU A 172 -9.45 2.90 -6.53
CA LEU A 172 -8.85 4.15 -6.07
C LEU A 172 -9.72 4.86 -5.03
N CYS A 173 -11.02 5.07 -5.33
CA CYS A 173 -11.95 5.68 -4.39
C CYS A 173 -11.97 4.92 -3.05
N ASP A 174 -12.13 3.60 -3.10
CA ASP A 174 -12.23 2.74 -1.92
C ASP A 174 -10.97 2.84 -1.04
N PHE A 175 -9.78 2.90 -1.65
CA PHE A 175 -8.54 3.11 -0.92
C PHE A 175 -8.48 4.51 -0.29
N VAL A 176 -8.69 5.57 -1.07
CA VAL A 176 -8.55 6.96 -0.60
C VAL A 176 -9.53 7.24 0.54
N ASP A 177 -10.77 6.77 0.41
CA ASP A 177 -11.80 6.91 1.44
C ASP A 177 -11.61 6.00 2.66
N ALA A 178 -10.73 5.00 2.60
CA ALA A 178 -10.29 4.24 3.76
C ALA A 178 -9.06 4.87 4.45
N PHE A 179 -8.22 5.57 3.69
CA PHE A 179 -6.93 6.09 4.14
C PHE A 179 -7.03 7.54 4.65
N SER A 180 -7.41 8.47 3.77
CA SER A 180 -7.31 9.92 3.98
C SER A 180 -8.23 10.45 5.09
N PRO A 181 -9.50 10.00 5.24
CA PRO A 181 -10.37 10.48 6.32
C PRO A 181 -9.77 10.27 7.72
N TYR A 182 -9.06 9.15 7.91
CA TYR A 182 -8.43 8.83 9.18
C TYR A 182 -7.28 9.79 9.49
N ILE A 183 -6.49 10.14 8.47
CA ILE A 183 -5.37 11.08 8.58
C ILE A 183 -5.90 12.49 8.87
N ILE A 184 -6.87 12.96 8.08
CA ILE A 184 -7.50 14.29 8.24
C ILE A 184 -8.00 14.48 9.66
N LYS A 185 -8.69 13.49 10.24
CA LYS A 185 -9.23 13.54 11.62
C LYS A 185 -8.14 13.71 12.69
N LYS A 186 -6.89 13.35 12.38
CA LYS A 186 -5.74 13.40 13.30
C LYS A 186 -4.75 14.52 12.97
N ARG A 187 -5.04 15.37 11.99
CA ARG A 187 -4.22 16.56 11.67
C ARG A 187 -4.31 17.58 12.79
N GLU A 188 -3.17 18.17 13.12
CA GLU A 188 -3.06 19.19 14.18
C GLU A 188 -3.10 20.63 13.63
N SER A 189 -2.88 20.79 12.33
CA SER A 189 -2.81 22.08 11.63
C SER A 189 -3.59 22.00 10.33
N ALA A 190 -4.14 23.11 9.85
CA ALA A 190 -4.78 23.21 8.53
C ALA A 190 -3.76 23.19 7.37
N ARG A 191 -2.48 23.41 7.67
CA ARG A 191 -1.39 23.50 6.68
C ARG A 191 -1.13 22.21 5.90
N PHE A 192 -1.69 21.08 6.32
CA PHE A 192 -1.61 19.85 5.52
C PHE A 192 -2.36 19.98 4.18
N LEU A 193 -3.38 20.84 4.12
CA LEU A 193 -4.10 21.14 2.89
C LEU A 193 -3.42 22.32 2.19
N ASP A 194 -2.14 22.14 1.85
CA ASP A 194 -1.43 23.09 1.01
C ASP A 194 -1.97 23.06 -0.44
N ARG A 195 -1.38 23.89 -1.30
CA ARG A 195 -1.80 24.00 -2.70
C ARG A 195 -1.69 22.66 -3.44
N GLU A 196 -0.61 21.91 -3.24
CA GLU A 196 -0.38 20.66 -3.95
C GLU A 196 -1.39 19.59 -3.52
N MET A 197 -1.62 19.47 -2.21
CA MET A 197 -2.61 18.54 -1.66
C MET A 197 -4.05 18.92 -2.06
N CYS A 198 -4.36 20.22 -2.08
CA CYS A 198 -5.66 20.71 -2.52
C CYS A 198 -5.94 20.38 -3.99
N ASP A 199 -4.99 20.70 -4.87
CA ASP A 199 -5.10 20.42 -6.30
C ASP A 199 -5.26 18.91 -6.53
N PHE A 200 -4.49 18.09 -5.82
CA PHE A 200 -4.56 16.64 -5.91
C PHE A 200 -5.90 16.07 -5.40
N TYR A 201 -6.44 16.55 -4.28
CA TYR A 201 -7.78 16.13 -3.83
C TYR A 201 -8.89 16.58 -4.77
N ARG A 202 -8.76 17.75 -5.40
CA ARG A 202 -9.73 18.22 -6.41
C ARG A 202 -9.73 17.29 -7.62
N GLU A 203 -8.55 16.87 -8.10
CA GLU A 203 -8.43 15.87 -9.16
C GLU A 203 -9.10 14.54 -8.77
N LEU A 204 -8.79 14.03 -7.58
CA LEU A 204 -9.36 12.77 -7.09
C LEU A 204 -10.89 12.83 -6.94
N ALA A 205 -11.44 13.98 -6.52
CA ALA A 205 -12.88 14.21 -6.47
C ALA A 205 -13.53 14.14 -7.88
N GLY A 206 -12.86 14.69 -8.89
CA GLY A 206 -13.32 14.60 -10.29
C GLY A 206 -13.20 13.19 -10.87
N GLU A 207 -12.10 12.49 -10.57
CA GLU A 207 -11.80 11.16 -11.12
C GLU A 207 -12.65 10.06 -10.47
N CYS A 208 -12.74 10.06 -9.14
CA CYS A 208 -13.31 8.96 -8.36
C CYS A 208 -14.21 9.39 -7.18
N SER A 209 -14.55 10.69 -7.06
CA SER A 209 -15.53 11.26 -6.12
C SER A 209 -15.19 11.31 -4.63
N ILE A 210 -14.30 10.46 -4.10
CA ILE A 210 -13.75 10.45 -2.71
C ILE A 210 -14.64 11.07 -1.60
N PRO A 211 -15.91 10.67 -1.48
CA PRO A 211 -16.87 11.40 -0.66
C PRO A 211 -16.55 11.34 0.83
N LYS A 212 -16.04 10.22 1.37
CA LYS A 212 -15.69 10.16 2.80
C LYS A 212 -14.55 11.11 3.13
N THR A 213 -13.61 11.26 2.20
CA THR A 213 -12.52 12.24 2.30
C THR A 213 -13.08 13.67 2.31
N CYS A 214 -14.01 13.99 1.42
CA CYS A 214 -14.71 15.28 1.42
C CYS A 214 -15.52 15.52 2.71
N TYR A 215 -16.23 14.52 3.23
CA TYR A 215 -16.90 14.61 4.54
C TYR A 215 -15.92 14.92 5.67
N ALA A 216 -14.76 14.25 5.66
CA ALA A 216 -13.73 14.49 6.66
C ALA A 216 -13.16 15.92 6.56
N LEU A 217 -12.96 16.45 5.35
CA LEU A 217 -12.51 17.83 5.13
C LEU A 217 -13.53 18.87 5.63
N VAL A 218 -14.82 18.68 5.33
CA VAL A 218 -15.89 19.57 5.84
C VAL A 218 -15.97 19.47 7.36
N GLY A 219 -15.89 18.27 7.93
CA GLY A 219 -15.84 18.07 9.38
C GLY A 219 -14.63 18.75 10.04
N ALA A 220 -13.46 18.67 9.40
CA ALA A 220 -12.22 19.28 9.86
C ALA A 220 -12.31 20.81 10.00
N MET A 221 -13.22 21.47 9.26
CA MET A 221 -13.49 22.90 9.45
C MET A 221 -13.90 23.23 10.88
N LYS A 222 -14.57 22.31 11.59
CA LYS A 222 -15.04 22.53 12.96
C LYS A 222 -14.08 21.98 14.01
N THR A 223 -13.30 20.96 13.67
CA THR A 223 -12.54 20.17 14.66
C THR A 223 -11.04 20.43 14.65
N LEU A 224 -10.48 21.04 13.60
CA LEU A 224 -9.04 21.36 13.58
C LEU A 224 -8.70 22.33 14.71
N PRO A 225 -7.57 22.14 15.42
CA PRO A 225 -7.15 23.07 16.49
C PRO A 225 -6.99 24.52 16.03
N GLU A 226 -6.66 24.73 14.75
CA GLU A 226 -6.56 26.07 14.17
C GLU A 226 -7.90 26.72 13.82
N SER A 227 -8.97 25.93 13.80
CA SER A 227 -10.30 26.42 13.49
C SER A 227 -10.83 27.36 14.58
N PRO A 228 -11.40 28.51 14.20
CA PRO A 228 -12.15 29.36 15.12
C PRO A 228 -13.29 28.63 15.86
N PHE A 229 -13.87 27.58 15.26
CA PHE A 229 -14.90 26.77 15.91
C PHE A 229 -14.37 25.96 17.09
N ALA A 230 -13.15 25.42 17.00
CA ALA A 230 -12.62 24.48 17.99
C ALA A 230 -12.31 25.13 19.35
N GLY A 231 -11.93 26.41 19.34
CA GLY A 231 -11.56 27.17 20.53
C GLY A 231 -12.36 28.45 20.75
N ASP A 232 -13.50 28.60 20.07
CA ASP A 232 -14.33 29.83 20.06
C ASP A 232 -13.52 31.12 19.87
N SER A 233 -12.62 31.11 18.88
CA SER A 233 -11.63 32.18 18.67
C SER A 233 -12.00 33.14 17.55
N PHE A 234 -13.30 33.30 17.26
CA PHE A 234 -13.82 34.18 16.21
C PHE A 234 -13.46 35.67 16.42
N GLY A 235 -13.22 36.09 17.67
CA GLY A 235 -12.74 37.45 17.97
C GLY A 235 -11.37 37.77 17.36
N LEU A 236 -10.56 36.76 17.03
CA LEU A 236 -9.29 36.92 16.33
C LEU A 236 -9.50 37.00 14.81
N ARG A 237 -10.09 38.11 14.36
CA ARG A 237 -10.57 38.29 12.98
C ARG A 237 -9.56 37.92 11.90
N THR A 238 -8.30 38.36 12.01
CA THR A 238 -7.24 38.02 11.02
C THR A 238 -6.98 36.51 10.95
N ARG A 239 -6.94 35.82 12.10
CA ARG A 239 -6.75 34.37 12.15
C ARG A 239 -7.94 33.63 11.54
N ALA A 240 -9.16 34.07 11.88
CA ALA A 240 -10.37 33.49 11.31
C ALA A 240 -10.44 33.70 9.78
N GLN A 241 -10.12 34.90 9.29
CA GLN A 241 -10.06 35.19 7.85
C GLN A 241 -8.97 34.37 7.14
N ASN A 242 -7.81 34.18 7.74
CA ASN A 242 -6.77 33.30 7.19
C ASN A 242 -7.26 31.84 7.13
N PHE A 243 -7.88 31.31 8.19
CA PHE A 243 -8.45 29.96 8.17
C PHE A 243 -9.54 29.80 7.09
N ARG A 244 -10.39 30.82 6.92
CA ARG A 244 -11.41 30.87 5.86
C ARG A 244 -10.76 30.78 4.48
N ARG A 245 -9.75 31.61 4.22
CA ARG A 245 -9.03 31.69 2.94
C ARG A 245 -8.21 30.43 2.65
N ASP A 246 -7.43 29.98 3.62
CA ASP A 246 -6.37 28.99 3.42
C ASP A 246 -6.85 27.55 3.59
N PHE A 247 -8.01 27.34 4.22
CA PHE A 247 -8.55 26.00 4.45
C PHE A 247 -9.99 25.85 3.94
N MET A 248 -10.92 26.70 4.40
CA MET A 248 -12.34 26.50 4.07
C MET A 248 -12.65 26.73 2.59
N ASN A 249 -12.04 27.73 1.95
CA ASN A 249 -12.22 27.99 0.52
C ASN A 249 -11.69 26.81 -0.33
N PRO A 250 -10.44 26.34 -0.16
CA PRO A 250 -9.93 25.13 -0.80
C PRO A 250 -10.83 23.90 -0.67
N VAL A 251 -11.39 23.66 0.53
CA VAL A 251 -12.32 22.54 0.72
C VAL A 251 -13.60 22.70 -0.11
N GLY A 252 -14.11 23.93 -0.26
CA GLY A 252 -15.24 24.23 -1.14
C GLY A 252 -14.95 23.84 -2.59
N ASP A 253 -13.76 24.17 -3.09
CA ASP A 253 -13.34 23.81 -4.44
C ASP A 253 -13.26 22.29 -4.64
N ILE A 254 -12.70 21.57 -3.67
CA ILE A 254 -12.60 20.10 -3.71
C ILE A 254 -14.00 19.46 -3.74
N VAL A 255 -14.90 19.90 -2.86
CA VAL A 255 -16.29 19.41 -2.80
C VAL A 255 -17.02 19.65 -4.13
N SER A 256 -16.80 20.79 -4.77
CA SER A 256 -17.43 21.11 -6.05
C SER A 256 -16.99 20.18 -7.19
N GLY A 257 -15.80 19.60 -7.08
CA GLY A 257 -15.21 18.68 -8.06
C GLY A 257 -15.80 17.27 -8.04
N ILE A 258 -16.63 16.92 -7.05
CA ILE A 258 -17.23 15.57 -6.95
C ILE A 258 -18.08 15.26 -8.19
N ARG A 259 -17.77 14.14 -8.85
CA ARG A 259 -18.49 13.70 -10.06
C ARG A 259 -19.91 13.22 -9.78
N ASP A 260 -20.13 12.50 -8.69
CA ASP A 260 -21.46 12.03 -8.26
C ASP A 260 -22.35 13.22 -7.86
N SER A 261 -23.41 13.48 -8.64
CA SER A 261 -24.28 14.65 -8.45
C SER A 261 -25.02 14.65 -7.12
N ALA A 262 -25.52 13.49 -6.67
CA ALA A 262 -26.27 13.37 -5.42
C ALA A 262 -25.37 13.60 -4.21
N ARG A 263 -24.18 12.98 -4.20
CA ARG A 263 -23.19 13.17 -3.14
C ARG A 263 -22.64 14.59 -3.14
N ARG A 264 -22.41 15.18 -4.31
CA ARG A 264 -21.95 16.57 -4.45
C ARG A 264 -22.97 17.53 -3.86
N GLU A 265 -24.26 17.37 -4.16
CA GLU A 265 -25.31 18.25 -3.64
C GLU A 265 -25.38 18.19 -2.10
N GLN A 266 -25.37 16.98 -1.53
CA GLN A 266 -25.34 16.79 -0.08
C GLN A 266 -24.13 17.46 0.58
N LEU A 267 -22.92 17.21 0.07
CA LEU A 267 -21.68 17.78 0.61
C LEU A 267 -21.61 19.31 0.42
N THR A 268 -22.11 19.81 -0.71
CA THR A 268 -22.21 21.26 -0.97
C THR A 268 -23.16 21.92 0.02
N GLY A 269 -24.28 21.28 0.36
CA GLY A 269 -25.20 21.74 1.41
C GLY A 269 -24.48 21.88 2.75
N MET A 270 -23.84 20.80 3.22
CA MET A 270 -23.10 20.80 4.49
C MET A 270 -21.97 21.83 4.54
N TYR A 271 -21.24 21.98 3.42
CA TYR A 271 -20.23 23.02 3.28
C TYR A 271 -20.85 24.41 3.46
N ARG A 272 -21.91 24.73 2.69
CA ARG A 272 -22.56 26.05 2.74
C ARG A 272 -23.14 26.38 4.11
N GLU A 273 -23.72 25.40 4.80
CA GLU A 273 -24.20 25.55 6.17
C GLU A 273 -23.06 25.90 7.12
N THR A 274 -21.94 25.19 7.03
CA THR A 274 -20.75 25.43 7.85
C THR A 274 -20.14 26.80 7.57
N VAL A 275 -20.07 27.21 6.29
CA VAL A 275 -19.66 28.56 5.90
C VAL A 275 -20.60 29.62 6.48
N SER A 276 -21.91 29.45 6.33
CA SER A 276 -22.89 30.44 6.79
C SER A 276 -22.86 30.61 8.31
N GLU A 277 -22.62 29.52 9.05
CA GLU A 277 -22.37 29.56 10.48
C GLU A 277 -21.09 30.32 10.81
N PHE A 278 -20.00 30.06 10.07
CA PHE A 278 -18.73 30.75 10.24
C PHE A 278 -18.86 32.26 10.05
N GLU A 279 -19.46 32.68 8.93
CA GLU A 279 -19.66 34.10 8.61
C GLU A 279 -20.57 34.81 9.62
N ARG A 280 -21.57 34.11 10.16
CA ARG A 280 -22.44 34.66 11.21
C ARG A 280 -21.69 34.91 12.52
N ARG A 281 -20.75 34.04 12.88
CA ARG A 281 -19.94 34.17 14.11
C ARG A 281 -18.76 35.13 13.96
N LEU A 282 -18.31 35.39 12.73
CA LEU A 282 -17.22 36.32 12.44
C LEU A 282 -17.64 37.80 12.54
N ARG A 283 -18.93 38.08 12.31
CA ARG A 283 -19.52 39.43 12.40
C ARG A 283 -19.48 39.95 13.83
#